data_AF-A0A7T5USC9-F1
#
_entry.id   AF-A0A7T5USC9-F1
#
_cell.length_a   1.000
_cell.length_b   1.000
_cell.length_c   1.000
_cell.angle_alpha   90.00
_cell.angle_beta   90.00
_cell.angle_gamma   90.00
#
_symmetry.space_group_name_H-M   'P 1'
#
loop_
_entity.id
_entity.type
_entity.pdbx_description
1 polymer ?
#
loop_
_entity_poly.entity_id
_entity_poly.type
_entity_poly.pdbx_seq_one_letter_code
_entity_poly.pdbx_strand_id
1 'polypeptide(L)'
;MKIFLDDLVETERKDWKPEGWVGVKNFTEFQGVLEKALAEGEKIEGLSFDNDLGEGEMEGWEIAKWLTETHPEIFAENPELRVHSANPEGRKSLEHYFGLGHEHFRELIDAKERPHPWGEMERKR
;
A
#
# COMPACT_ATOMS: atom_id res chain seq x y z
N MET A 1 -2.28 1.29 14.14
CA MET A 1 -1.50 2.38 13.50
C MET A 1 -2.04 2.83 12.15
N LYS A 2 -1.66 4.04 11.72
CA LYS A 2 -1.88 4.56 10.36
C LYS A 2 -0.56 4.97 9.70
N ILE A 3 -0.39 4.71 8.41
CA ILE A 3 0.85 4.95 7.66
C ILE A 3 0.60 5.95 6.51
N PHE A 4 1.44 6.97 6.42
CA PHE A 4 1.40 8.05 5.43
C PHE A 4 2.69 8.01 4.60
N LEU A 5 2.55 7.65 3.32
CA LEU A 5 3.64 7.49 2.36
C LEU A 5 3.73 8.71 1.45
N ASP A 6 4.78 9.52 1.62
CA ASP A 6 5.05 10.75 0.88
C ASP A 6 6.54 11.12 1.06
N ASP A 7 7.26 11.39 -0.02
CA ASP A 7 8.69 11.72 0.02
C ASP A 7 8.99 13.07 0.68
N LEU A 8 7.98 13.96 0.75
CA LEU A 8 8.05 15.29 1.34
C LEU A 8 7.59 15.35 2.80
N VAL A 9 7.31 14.19 3.42
CA VAL A 9 6.73 14.09 4.77
C VAL A 9 7.61 14.70 5.88
N GLU A 10 8.92 14.78 5.69
CA GLU A 10 9.87 15.38 6.64
C GLU A 10 10.35 16.78 6.24
N THR A 11 9.92 17.29 5.09
CA THR A 11 10.46 18.52 4.49
C THR A 11 9.40 19.63 4.42
N GLU A 12 8.98 20.01 3.21
CA GLU A 12 8.12 21.17 2.92
C GLU A 12 6.66 20.93 3.30
N ARG A 13 6.27 19.68 3.50
CA ARG A 13 4.87 19.26 3.76
C ARG A 13 4.71 18.56 5.11
N LYS A 14 5.61 18.84 6.06
CA LYS A 14 5.58 18.22 7.39
C LYS A 14 4.23 18.32 8.12
N ASP A 15 3.51 19.43 7.92
CA ASP A 15 2.20 19.67 8.54
C ASP A 15 1.02 19.04 7.76
N TRP A 16 1.26 18.49 6.56
CA TRP A 16 0.23 17.80 5.79
C TRP A 16 -0.01 16.39 6.34
N LYS A 17 1.03 15.72 6.84
CA LYS A 17 0.85 14.44 7.52
C LYS A 17 -0.09 14.63 8.73
N PRO A 18 -1.27 13.99 8.78
CA PRO A 18 -2.19 14.19 9.88
C PRO A 18 -1.64 13.65 11.21
N GLU A 19 -2.07 14.23 12.33
CA GLU A 19 -1.70 13.75 13.66
C GLU A 19 -2.09 12.28 13.85
N GLY A 20 -1.21 11.50 14.49
CA GLY A 20 -1.40 10.06 14.69
C GLY A 20 -1.01 9.17 13.50
N TRP A 21 -0.56 9.75 12.37
CA TRP A 21 -0.01 9.00 11.25
C TRP A 21 1.52 8.87 11.35
N VAL A 22 2.03 7.69 11.03
CA VAL A 22 3.48 7.44 10.87
C VAL A 22 3.86 7.80 9.44
N GLY A 23 4.80 8.73 9.28
CA GLY A 23 5.29 9.16 7.97
C GLY A 23 6.41 8.26 7.50
N VAL A 24 6.38 7.88 6.23
CA VAL A 24 7.43 7.12 5.54
C VAL A 24 7.65 7.72 4.16
N LYS A 25 8.89 7.78 3.70
CA LYS A 25 9.23 8.53 2.47
C LYS A 25 9.43 7.67 1.21
N ASN A 26 9.61 6.36 1.39
CA ASN A 26 9.84 5.44 0.28
C ASN A 26 9.44 4.00 0.64
N PHE A 27 9.60 3.09 -0.32
CA PHE A 27 9.23 1.68 -0.16
C PHE A 27 9.95 0.99 1.00
N THR A 28 11.26 1.25 1.16
CA THR A 28 12.05 0.59 2.22
C THR A 28 11.53 0.96 3.61
N GLU A 29 11.25 2.24 3.84
CA GLU A 29 10.68 2.69 5.10
C GLU A 29 9.26 2.18 5.31
N PHE A 30 8.43 2.22 4.27
CA PHE A 30 7.08 1.67 4.31
C PHE A 30 7.07 0.19 4.70
N GLN A 31 7.86 -0.64 4.01
CA GLN A 31 7.97 -2.06 4.29
C GLN A 31 8.48 -2.30 5.71
N GLY A 32 9.52 -1.61 6.14
CA GLY A 32 10.08 -1.78 7.48
C GLY A 32 9.08 -1.42 8.60
N VAL A 33 8.32 -0.34 8.42
CA VAL A 33 7.26 0.05 9.37
C VAL A 33 6.12 -0.97 9.37
N LEU A 34 5.69 -1.42 8.19
CA LEU A 34 4.61 -2.39 8.05
C LEU A 34 4.98 -3.72 8.69
N GLU A 35 6.13 -4.30 8.33
CA GLU A 35 6.57 -5.60 8.85
C GLU A 35 6.76 -5.57 10.36
N LYS A 36 7.29 -4.47 10.90
CA LYS A 36 7.42 -4.29 12.35
C LYS A 36 6.05 -4.31 13.02
N ALA A 37 5.08 -3.56 12.49
CA ALA A 37 3.74 -3.51 13.05
C ALA A 37 3.06 -4.89 13.02
N LEU A 38 3.16 -5.60 11.90
CA LEU A 38 2.63 -6.96 11.77
C LEU A 38 3.30 -7.93 12.75
N ALA A 39 4.62 -7.83 12.95
CA ALA A 39 5.35 -8.66 13.91
C ALA A 39 4.95 -8.38 15.37
N GLU A 40 4.59 -7.13 15.68
CA GLU A 40 4.09 -6.72 17.00
C GLU A 40 2.60 -7.01 17.20
N GLY A 41 1.91 -7.53 16.16
CA GLY A 41 0.47 -7.77 16.17
C GLY A 41 -0.36 -6.49 16.15
N GLU A 42 0.25 -5.37 15.75
CA GLU A 42 -0.44 -4.09 15.61
C GLU A 42 -1.28 -4.06 14.33
N LYS A 43 -2.53 -3.60 14.46
CA LYS A 43 -3.44 -3.48 13.33
C LYS A 43 -3.11 -2.25 12.49
N ILE A 44 -3.16 -2.41 11.17
CA ILE A 44 -3.10 -1.29 10.23
C ILE A 44 -4.52 -0.73 10.07
N GLU A 45 -4.75 0.43 10.64
CA GLU A 45 -6.03 1.13 10.68
C GLU A 45 -6.18 2.15 9.54
N GLY A 46 -5.09 2.49 8.85
CA GLY A 46 -5.14 3.44 7.74
C GLY A 46 -3.86 3.51 6.91
N LEU A 47 -4.05 3.75 5.62
CA LEU A 47 -3.01 3.87 4.59
C LEU A 47 -3.31 5.09 3.73
N SER A 48 -2.31 5.96 3.56
CA SER A 48 -2.43 7.18 2.78
C SER A 48 -1.23 7.32 1.88
N PHE A 49 -1.39 7.23 0.56
CA PHE A 49 -0.27 7.16 -0.40
C PHE A 49 -0.24 8.37 -1.35
N ASP A 50 0.96 8.94 -1.51
CA ASP A 50 1.38 9.64 -2.71
C ASP A 50 1.96 8.63 -3.72
N ASN A 51 1.84 8.95 -5.00
CA ASN A 51 2.41 8.19 -6.08
C ASN A 51 3.87 8.54 -6.34
N ASP A 52 4.18 9.83 -6.33
CA ASP A 52 5.47 10.33 -6.80
C ASP A 52 6.40 10.39 -5.59
N LEU A 53 7.35 9.46 -5.48
CA LEU A 53 8.27 9.34 -4.32
C LEU A 53 9.70 9.77 -4.65
N GLY A 54 9.88 10.51 -5.74
CA GLY A 54 11.17 10.96 -6.25
C GLY A 54 11.83 10.01 -7.26
N GLU A 55 12.92 10.46 -7.87
CA GLU A 55 13.62 9.70 -8.91
C GLU A 55 14.33 8.46 -8.35
N GLY A 56 14.13 7.31 -9.01
CA GLY A 56 14.79 6.05 -8.67
C GLY A 56 14.13 5.28 -7.52
N GLU A 57 13.07 5.82 -6.94
CA GLU A 57 12.21 5.12 -5.98
C GLU A 57 11.07 4.39 -6.70
N MET A 58 10.54 3.37 -6.04
CA MET A 58 9.35 2.66 -6.50
C MET A 58 8.14 3.59 -6.34
N GLU A 59 7.29 3.72 -7.36
CA GLU A 59 6.13 4.62 -7.30
C GLU A 59 5.08 4.09 -6.31
N GLY A 60 4.27 4.99 -5.75
CA GLY A 60 3.24 4.63 -4.77
C GLY A 60 2.25 3.57 -5.28
N TRP A 61 1.89 3.60 -6.57
CA TRP A 61 1.01 2.57 -7.14
C TRP A 61 1.66 1.18 -7.17
N GLU A 62 2.98 1.10 -7.37
CA GLU A 62 3.72 -0.16 -7.32
C GLU A 62 3.75 -0.69 -5.88
N ILE A 63 3.86 0.20 -4.89
CA ILE A 63 3.81 -0.15 -3.47
C ILE A 63 2.41 -0.66 -3.11
N ALA A 64 1.35 0.00 -3.59
CA ALA A 64 -0.02 -0.45 -3.37
C ALA A 64 -0.29 -1.81 -4.02
N LYS A 65 0.20 -2.04 -5.23
CA LYS A 65 0.16 -3.35 -5.88
C LYS A 65 0.85 -4.41 -5.03
N TRP A 66 2.11 -4.17 -4.66
CA TRP A 66 2.88 -5.08 -3.81
C TRP A 66 2.10 -5.41 -2.53
N LEU A 67 1.55 -4.41 -1.85
CA LEU A 67 0.77 -4.58 -0.63
C LEU A 67 -0.46 -5.49 -0.84
N THR A 68 -1.20 -5.32 -1.94
CA THR A 68 -2.36 -6.16 -2.25
C THR A 68 -2.00 -7.60 -2.56
N GLU A 69 -0.82 -7.84 -3.12
CA GLU A 69 -0.36 -9.18 -3.48
C GLU A 69 0.30 -9.91 -2.30
N THR A 70 1.04 -9.18 -1.45
CA THR A 70 1.83 -9.78 -0.37
C THR A 70 1.15 -9.73 0.98
N HIS A 71 0.30 -8.73 1.24
CA HIS A 71 -0.40 -8.54 2.50
C HIS A 71 -1.90 -8.26 2.34
N PRO A 72 -2.65 -9.06 1.55
CA PRO A 72 -4.09 -8.86 1.39
C PRO A 72 -4.87 -8.96 2.71
N GLU A 73 -4.34 -9.65 3.72
CA GLU A 73 -4.91 -9.74 5.06
C GLU A 73 -5.14 -8.40 5.75
N ILE A 74 -4.36 -7.37 5.41
CA ILE A 74 -4.52 -6.02 5.97
C ILE A 74 -5.90 -5.44 5.64
N PHE A 75 -6.39 -5.69 4.43
CA PHE A 75 -7.67 -5.16 3.96
C PHE A 75 -8.86 -5.82 4.65
N ALA A 76 -8.68 -7.01 5.26
CA ALA A 76 -9.73 -7.67 6.05
C ALA A 76 -10.12 -6.86 7.30
N GLU A 77 -9.20 -6.05 7.83
CA GLU A 77 -9.43 -5.15 8.97
C GLU A 77 -10.11 -3.83 8.55
N ASN A 78 -10.44 -3.67 7.27
CA ASN A 78 -11.09 -2.50 6.70
C ASN A 78 -10.36 -1.17 7.05
N PRO A 79 -9.08 -1.04 6.69
CA PRO A 79 -8.31 0.17 6.98
C PRO A 79 -8.89 1.38 6.25
N GLU A 80 -8.66 2.56 6.81
CA GLU A 80 -8.92 3.81 6.13
C GLU A 80 -7.95 4.00 4.95
N LEU A 81 -8.45 3.94 3.72
CA LEU A 81 -7.65 4.10 2.51
C LEU A 81 -7.77 5.53 1.96
N ARG A 82 -6.63 6.18 1.72
CA ARG A 82 -6.56 7.55 1.18
C ARG A 82 -5.50 7.63 0.07
N VAL A 83 -5.81 8.39 -0.98
CA VAL A 83 -4.87 8.71 -2.06
C VAL A 83 -4.71 10.22 -2.13
N HIS A 84 -3.52 10.71 -1.83
CA HIS A 84 -3.24 12.16 -1.79
C HIS A 84 -2.32 12.62 -2.92
N SER A 85 -2.03 11.76 -3.89
CA SER A 85 -1.15 12.08 -5.01
C SER A 85 -1.68 13.18 -5.92
N ALA A 86 -0.81 14.06 -6.41
CA ALA A 86 -1.17 15.04 -7.43
C ALA A 86 -1.25 14.43 -8.84
N ASN A 87 -0.55 13.30 -9.08
CA ASN A 87 -0.48 12.62 -10.36
C ASN A 87 -1.82 11.93 -10.71
N PRO A 88 -2.54 12.33 -11.77
CA PRO A 88 -3.85 11.74 -12.10
C PRO A 88 -3.79 10.27 -12.51
N GLU A 89 -2.73 9.85 -13.19
CA GLU A 89 -2.56 8.45 -13.62
C GLU A 89 -2.13 7.58 -12.43
N GLY A 90 -1.14 8.05 -11.66
CA GLY A 90 -0.73 7.43 -10.41
C GLY A 90 -1.88 7.28 -9.42
N ARG A 91 -2.70 8.32 -9.24
CA ARG A 91 -3.92 8.28 -8.42
C ARG A 91 -4.87 7.17 -8.86
N LYS A 92 -5.18 7.06 -10.16
CA LYS A 92 -6.09 6.01 -10.67
C LYS A 92 -5.55 4.62 -10.38
N SER A 93 -4.25 4.41 -10.56
CA SER A 93 -3.61 3.12 -10.25
C SER A 93 -3.66 2.81 -8.75
N LEU A 94 -3.38 3.79 -7.89
CA LEU A 94 -3.52 3.65 -6.43
C LEU A 94 -4.96 3.29 -6.02
N GLU A 95 -5.94 4.04 -6.51
CA GLU A 95 -7.37 3.79 -6.26
C GLU A 95 -7.78 2.39 -6.76
N HIS A 96 -7.25 1.96 -7.90
CA HIS A 96 -7.49 0.62 -8.43
C HIS A 96 -6.98 -0.48 -7.49
N TYR A 97 -5.71 -0.42 -7.04
CA TYR A 97 -5.16 -1.44 -6.14
C TYR A 97 -5.80 -1.39 -4.76
N PHE A 98 -6.07 -0.20 -4.22
CA PHE A 98 -6.81 -0.06 -2.96
C PHE A 98 -8.23 -0.63 -3.07
N GLY A 99 -8.92 -0.40 -4.19
CA GLY A 99 -10.21 -1.01 -4.49
C GLY A 99 -10.12 -2.54 -4.57
N LEU A 100 -9.13 -3.08 -5.30
CA LEU A 100 -8.88 -4.52 -5.39
C LEU A 100 -8.66 -5.14 -4.01
N GLY A 101 -7.78 -4.56 -3.19
CA GLY A 101 -7.55 -5.03 -1.82
C GLY A 101 -8.83 -4.99 -1.00
N HIS A 102 -9.55 -3.86 -1.01
CA HIS A 102 -10.76 -3.69 -0.20
C HIS A 102 -11.91 -4.63 -0.61
N GLU A 103 -12.15 -4.81 -1.91
CA GLU A 103 -13.28 -5.59 -2.43
C GLU A 103 -12.97 -7.10 -2.52
N HIS A 104 -11.71 -7.45 -2.83
CA HIS A 104 -11.31 -8.81 -3.19
C HIS A 104 -10.28 -9.44 -2.22
N PHE A 105 -10.05 -8.88 -1.02
CA PHE A 105 -9.04 -9.41 -0.09
C PHE A 105 -9.13 -10.92 0.15
N ARG A 106 -10.34 -11.49 0.23
CA ARG A 106 -10.52 -12.94 0.43
C ARG A 106 -9.96 -13.76 -0.73
N GLU A 107 -10.27 -13.34 -1.95
CA GLU A 107 -9.78 -14.00 -3.17
C GLU A 107 -8.26 -13.86 -3.31
N LEU A 108 -7.72 -12.71 -2.90
CA LEU A 108 -6.28 -12.44 -2.88
C LEU A 108 -5.54 -13.27 -1.83
N ILE A 109 -6.10 -13.42 -0.62
CA ILE A 109 -5.58 -14.33 0.42
C ILE A 109 -5.56 -15.76 -0.12
N ASP A 110 -6.69 -16.23 -0.67
CA ASP A 110 -6.79 -17.57 -1.23
C ASP A 110 -5.80 -17.78 -2.38
N ALA A 111 -5.56 -16.77 -3.22
CA ALA A 111 -4.60 -16.83 -4.32
C ALA A 111 -3.14 -16.88 -3.82
N LYS A 112 -2.81 -16.11 -2.78
CA LYS A 112 -1.49 -16.10 -2.12
C LYS A 112 -1.13 -17.48 -1.53
N GLU A 113 -2.13 -18.23 -1.05
CA GLU A 113 -1.92 -19.57 -0.47
C GLU A 113 -1.81 -20.70 -1.52
N ARG A 114 -2.07 -20.44 -2.81
CA ARG A 114 -1.96 -21.46 -3.86
C ARG A 114 -0.49 -21.80 -4.15
N PRO A 115 -0.14 -23.08 -4.36
CA PRO A 115 1.22 -23.50 -4.71
C PRO A 115 1.76 -22.91 -6.03
N HIS A 116 0.88 -22.33 -6.86
CA HIS A 116 1.21 -21.48 -8.00
C HIS A 116 0.28 -20.25 -8.01
N PRO A 117 0.65 -19.11 -7.40
CA PRO A 117 -0.24 -17.96 -7.22
C PRO A 117 -0.74 -17.36 -8.55
N TRP A 118 0.07 -17.48 -9.62
CA TRP A 118 -0.18 -16.86 -10.94
C TRP A 118 -0.28 -17.87 -12.11
N GLY A 119 -0.24 -19.18 -11.81
CA GLY A 119 -0.05 -20.24 -12.81
C GLY A 119 -1.19 -20.45 -13.81
N GLU A 120 -2.35 -19.81 -13.60
CA GLU A 120 -3.50 -19.92 -14.52
C GLU A 120 -3.46 -18.91 -15.67
N MET A 121 -2.71 -17.80 -15.57
CA MET A 121 -2.63 -16.81 -16.67
C MET A 121 -1.69 -17.23 -17.80
N GLU A 122 -0.79 -18.19 -17.59
CA GLU A 122 0.13 -18.68 -18.64
C GLU A 122 -0.48 -19.76 -19.55
N ARG A 123 -1.75 -20.14 -19.36
CA ARG A 123 -2.45 -21.13 -20.19
C ARG A 123 -3.61 -20.54 -21.00
N LYS A 124 -3.41 -19.40 -21.63
CA LYS A 124 -4.17 -19.04 -22.84
C LYS A 124 -3.20 -18.58 -23.93
N ARG A 125 -2.67 -19.59 -24.63
CA ARG A 125 -2.07 -19.45 -25.97
C ARG A 125 -3.10 -18.91 -26.95
#